data_AF-A0A8C1PQS0-F1
#
_entry.id   AF-A0A8C1PQS0-F1
#
_cell.length_a   1.000
_cell.length_b   1.000
_cell.length_c   1.000
_cell.angle_alpha   90.00
_cell.angle_beta   90.00
_cell.angle_gamma   90.00
#
_symmetry.space_group_name_H-M   'P 1'
#
loop_
_entity.id
_entity.type
_entity.pdbx_description
1 polymer ?
#
loop_
_entity_poly.entity_id
_entity_poly.type
_entity_poly.pdbx_seq_one_letter_code
_entity_poly.pdbx_strand_id
1 'polypeptide(L)'
;MISKFCCIYLLLCSGFLPPRRGPSLCQQNPCLNGGICATAAYLNSFDCVCPDGFTGALCEKKQCYRDSGALYRGVASVTVSGSSCLPWNSDLLFSELTLETVESAARRGLGEHAFCRFQTGIVCLWCFSIIL
;
A
#
# COMPACT_ATOMS: atom_id res chain seq x y z
N MET A 1 19.18 13.63 -4.66
CA MET A 1 18.87 13.14 -6.04
C MET A 1 17.50 12.46 -6.06
N ILE A 2 16.76 12.52 -7.17
CA ILE A 2 15.42 11.88 -7.29
C ILE A 2 15.61 10.47 -7.85
N SER A 3 14.93 9.48 -7.27
CA SER A 3 14.99 8.09 -7.75
C SER A 3 13.67 7.36 -7.55
N LYS A 4 13.50 6.25 -8.29
CA LYS A 4 12.34 5.37 -8.21
C LYS A 4 12.50 4.40 -7.05
N PHE A 5 11.48 4.32 -6.21
CA PHE A 5 11.47 3.43 -5.05
C PHE A 5 10.22 2.58 -5.00
N CYS A 6 10.41 1.38 -4.46
CA CYS A 6 9.34 0.45 -4.20
C CYS A 6 8.49 0.94 -3.02
N CYS A 7 7.18 0.98 -3.18
CA CYS A 7 6.24 1.22 -2.08
C CYS A 7 5.59 -0.05 -1.60
N ILE A 8 5.21 -0.94 -2.53
CA ILE A 8 4.44 -2.14 -2.20
C ILE A 8 4.86 -3.26 -3.12
N TYR A 9 5.49 -4.30 -2.56
CA TYR A 9 5.88 -5.48 -3.31
C TYR A 9 4.67 -6.25 -3.84
N LEU A 10 4.71 -6.61 -5.12
CA LEU A 10 3.70 -7.45 -5.75
C LEU A 10 4.05 -8.92 -5.48
N LEU A 11 3.67 -9.42 -4.31
CA LEU A 11 3.73 -10.85 -4.01
C LEU A 11 2.43 -11.50 -4.50
N LEU A 12 2.53 -12.56 -5.32
CA LEU A 12 1.40 -13.39 -5.72
C LEU A 12 0.83 -14.12 -4.49
N CYS A 13 -0.50 -14.17 -4.33
CA CYS A 13 -1.12 -14.87 -3.20
C CYS A 13 -1.97 -16.07 -3.61
N SER A 14 -1.70 -17.19 -2.96
CA SER A 14 -2.49 -18.42 -2.96
C SER A 14 -3.56 -18.36 -1.87
N GLY A 15 -4.81 -18.09 -2.25
CA GLY A 15 -6.01 -18.55 -1.54
C GLY A 15 -6.47 -17.74 -0.30
N PHE A 16 -7.76 -17.42 -0.28
CA PHE A 16 -8.47 -16.74 0.81
C PHE A 16 -9.42 -17.74 1.50
N LEU A 17 -9.39 -17.82 2.83
CA LEU A 17 -10.53 -18.28 3.64
C LEU A 17 -10.95 -17.15 4.61
N PRO A 18 -12.26 -16.99 4.90
CA PRO A 18 -12.76 -15.97 5.81
C PRO A 18 -12.52 -16.38 7.29
N PRO A 19 -12.09 -15.46 8.16
CA PRO A 19 -11.97 -15.76 9.59
C PRO A 19 -13.34 -15.71 10.29
N ARG A 20 -13.56 -16.63 11.24
CA ARG A 20 -14.72 -16.65 12.14
C ARG A 20 -14.55 -15.61 13.25
N ARG A 21 -15.64 -14.90 13.57
CA ARG A 21 -15.73 -13.91 14.67
C ARG A 21 -15.74 -14.64 16.02
N GLY A 22 -14.83 -14.27 16.92
CA GLY A 22 -14.79 -14.72 18.31
C GLY A 22 -14.77 -13.52 19.27
N PRO A 23 -15.32 -13.63 20.50
CA PRO A 23 -15.38 -12.52 21.43
C PRO A 23 -14.18 -12.51 22.40
N SER A 24 -13.51 -11.36 22.52
CA SER A 24 -13.23 -10.66 23.79
C SER A 24 -12.36 -9.43 23.53
N LEU A 25 -12.63 -8.39 24.31
CA LEU A 25 -12.02 -7.06 24.25
C LEU A 25 -10.51 -7.15 24.45
N CYS A 26 -9.75 -6.20 23.87
CA CYS A 26 -8.28 -6.09 23.73
C CYS A 26 -7.37 -6.27 24.97
N GLN A 27 -7.81 -6.97 26.01
CA GLN A 27 -7.08 -7.28 27.23
C GLN A 27 -5.82 -8.12 26.97
N GLN A 28 -5.84 -8.96 25.93
CA GLN A 28 -4.63 -9.48 25.28
C GLN A 28 -4.75 -9.09 23.82
N ASN A 29 -3.76 -8.39 23.26
CA ASN A 29 -3.80 -7.95 21.86
C ASN A 29 -3.84 -9.19 20.95
N PRO A 30 -4.98 -9.50 20.28
CA PRO A 30 -5.11 -10.69 19.46
C PRO A 30 -4.60 -10.45 18.03
N CYS A 31 -4.27 -9.21 17.68
CA CYS A 31 -3.78 -8.83 16.37
C CYS A 31 -2.33 -9.31 16.20
N LEU A 32 -2.07 -9.95 15.06
CA LEU A 32 -0.76 -10.46 14.68
C LEU A 32 0.05 -9.40 13.94
N ASN A 33 1.34 -9.69 13.71
CA ASN A 33 2.24 -8.88 12.88
C ASN A 33 2.34 -7.40 13.29
N GLY A 34 2.11 -7.08 14.57
CA GLY A 34 2.15 -5.70 15.08
C GLY A 34 0.85 -4.92 14.90
N GLY A 35 -0.27 -5.59 14.61
CA GLY A 35 -1.60 -4.95 14.59
C GLY A 35 -1.99 -4.36 15.94
N ILE A 36 -2.74 -3.26 15.88
CA ILE A 36 -3.24 -2.55 17.07
C ILE A 36 -4.70 -2.95 17.28
N CYS A 37 -5.00 -3.52 18.45
CA CYS A 37 -6.36 -3.87 18.81
C CYS A 37 -7.15 -2.63 19.25
N ALA A 38 -8.31 -2.40 18.63
CA ALA A 38 -9.27 -1.36 18.98
C ALA A 38 -10.58 -2.00 19.45
N THR A 39 -11.10 -1.58 20.60
CA THR A 39 -12.37 -2.09 21.11
C THR A 39 -13.54 -1.42 20.39
N ALA A 40 -14.41 -2.21 19.76
CA ALA A 40 -15.65 -1.73 19.17
C ALA A 40 -16.74 -1.71 20.25
N ALA A 41 -16.78 -0.61 21.02
CA ALA A 41 -17.57 -0.44 22.23
C ALA A 41 -19.08 -0.76 22.07
N TYR A 42 -19.65 -0.56 20.88
CA TYR A 42 -21.07 -0.77 20.62
C TYR A 42 -21.47 -2.25 20.38
N LEU A 43 -20.51 -3.14 20.10
CA LEU A 43 -20.80 -4.52 19.67
C LEU A 43 -20.20 -5.59 20.60
N ASN A 44 -19.60 -5.19 21.72
CA ASN A 44 -18.80 -6.07 22.58
C ASN A 44 -17.76 -6.88 21.77
N SER A 45 -17.15 -6.21 20.80
CA SER A 45 -16.25 -6.79 19.79
C SER A 45 -14.93 -6.02 19.76
N PHE A 46 -13.94 -6.54 19.02
CA PHE A 46 -12.67 -5.87 18.77
C PHE A 46 -12.41 -5.83 17.27
N ASP A 47 -11.62 -4.87 16.84
CA ASP A 47 -11.12 -4.75 15.48
C ASP A 47 -9.60 -4.56 15.50
N CYS A 48 -8.93 -5.03 14.46
CA CYS A 48 -7.48 -4.94 14.33
C CYS A 48 -7.11 -3.90 13.29
N VAL A 49 -6.42 -2.84 13.72
CA VAL A 49 -5.77 -1.90 12.81
C VAL A 49 -4.45 -2.50 12.37
N CYS A 50 -4.39 -2.93 11.11
CA CYS A 50 -3.23 -3.62 10.57
C CYS A 50 -2.15 -2.64 10.09
N PRO A 51 -0.86 -2.94 10.36
CA PRO A 51 0.24 -2.19 9.77
C PRO A 51 0.30 -2.44 8.26
N ASP A 52 0.98 -1.52 7.56
CA ASP A 52 1.17 -1.61 6.12
C ASP A 52 1.73 -2.98 5.70
N GLY A 53 1.16 -3.55 4.65
CA GLY A 53 1.55 -4.88 4.19
C GLY A 53 0.89 -6.03 4.92
N PHE A 54 -0.07 -5.79 5.82
CA PHE A 54 -0.87 -6.83 6.48
C PHE A 54 -2.39 -6.56 6.40
N THR A 55 -3.17 -7.63 6.40
CA THR A 55 -4.63 -7.63 6.29
C THR A 55 -5.22 -8.90 6.92
N GLY A 56 -6.53 -9.06 6.89
CA GLY A 56 -7.25 -10.10 7.63
C GLY A 56 -7.77 -9.59 8.97
N ALA A 57 -8.64 -10.35 9.62
CA ALA A 57 -9.32 -9.90 10.85
C ALA A 57 -8.36 -9.75 12.03
N LEU A 58 -7.23 -10.46 11.99
CA LEU A 58 -6.18 -10.39 13.00
C LEU A 58 -4.86 -9.93 12.38
N CYS A 59 -4.85 -9.29 11.21
CA CYS A 59 -3.63 -8.93 10.49
C CYS A 59 -2.73 -10.16 10.19
N GLU A 60 -3.33 -11.34 10.08
CA GLU A 60 -2.63 -12.61 9.89
C GLU A 60 -2.16 -12.81 8.45
N LYS A 61 -2.72 -12.06 7.51
CA LYS A 61 -2.42 -12.17 6.08
C LYS A 61 -1.46 -11.05 5.69
N LYS A 62 -0.46 -11.36 4.87
CA LYS A 62 0.29 -10.31 4.17
C LYS A 62 -0.59 -9.72 3.08
N GLN A 63 -0.55 -8.40 2.92
CA GLN A 63 -1.20 -7.71 1.81
C GLN A 63 -0.44 -8.05 0.54
N CYS A 64 -1.10 -8.82 -0.31
CA CYS A 64 -0.60 -9.32 -1.57
C CYS A 64 -1.64 -8.99 -2.65
N TYR A 65 -1.19 -8.72 -3.87
CA TYR A 65 -2.09 -8.39 -4.97
C TYR A 65 -2.42 -9.63 -5.77
N ARG A 66 -3.71 -9.80 -6.10
CA ARG A 66 -4.23 -10.96 -6.85
C ARG A 66 -3.73 -11.00 -8.29
N ASP A 67 -3.32 -9.85 -8.83
CA ASP A 67 -2.92 -9.64 -10.23
C ASP A 67 -1.59 -8.87 -10.30
N SER A 68 -1.15 -8.50 -11.51
CA SER A 68 0.10 -7.76 -11.79
C SER A 68 0.20 -6.36 -11.15
N GLY A 69 -0.79 -5.90 -10.38
CA GLY A 69 -0.80 -4.58 -9.76
C GLY A 69 -1.14 -3.42 -10.69
N ALA A 70 -1.30 -3.66 -12.00
CA ALA A 70 -1.56 -2.64 -13.01
C ALA A 70 -2.80 -1.78 -12.76
N LEU A 71 -3.84 -2.37 -12.17
CA LEU A 71 -5.10 -1.71 -11.84
C LEU A 71 -5.14 -1.09 -10.44
N TYR A 72 -4.05 -1.15 -9.68
CA TYR A 72 -4.03 -0.57 -8.35
C TYR A 72 -4.29 0.95 -8.40
N ARG A 73 -5.27 1.40 -7.62
CA ARG A 73 -5.64 2.80 -7.45
C ARG A 73 -5.84 3.14 -5.97
N GLY A 74 -5.01 2.55 -5.09
CA GLY A 74 -5.00 2.88 -3.67
C GLY A 74 -4.21 4.16 -3.36
N VAL A 75 -4.11 4.46 -2.06
CA VAL A 75 -3.59 5.72 -1.51
C VAL A 75 -2.24 5.60 -0.80
N ALA A 76 -1.55 4.46 -0.93
CA ALA A 76 -0.22 4.31 -0.34
C ALA A 76 0.75 5.35 -0.94
N SER A 77 1.47 6.10 -0.11
CA SER A 77 2.33 7.21 -0.52
C SER A 77 3.67 7.25 0.23
N VAL A 78 4.10 6.10 0.75
CA VAL A 78 5.36 5.93 1.47
C VAL A 78 6.09 4.72 0.88
N THR A 79 7.40 4.82 0.74
CA THR A 79 8.24 3.72 0.24
C THR A 79 8.40 2.63 1.31
N VAL A 80 8.83 1.43 0.92
CA VAL A 80 9.16 0.35 1.88
C VAL A 80 10.27 0.73 2.85
N SER A 81 11.11 1.70 2.49
CA SER A 81 12.16 2.26 3.35
C SER A 81 11.67 3.39 4.26
N GLY A 82 10.37 3.75 4.21
CA GLY A 82 9.77 4.80 5.02
C GLY A 82 9.88 6.22 4.46
N SER A 83 10.38 6.38 3.23
CA SER A 83 10.52 7.70 2.60
C SER A 83 9.20 8.14 1.98
N SER A 84 8.88 9.43 2.08
CA SER A 84 7.64 9.98 1.51
C SER A 84 7.73 10.07 -0.01
N CYS A 85 6.66 9.65 -0.69
CA CYS A 85 6.57 9.76 -2.13
C CYS A 85 6.36 11.21 -2.58
N LEU A 86 6.90 11.55 -3.75
CA LEU A 86 6.66 12.83 -4.43
C LEU A 86 5.33 12.80 -5.20
N PRO A 87 4.58 13.91 -5.22
CA PRO A 87 3.41 14.06 -6.09
C PRO A 87 3.79 13.92 -7.57
N TRP A 88 2.97 13.22 -8.36
CA TRP A 88 3.28 12.96 -9.78
C TRP A 88 3.26 14.23 -10.66
N ASN A 89 2.64 15.29 -10.18
CA ASN A 89 2.64 16.62 -10.81
C ASN A 89 3.72 17.56 -10.25
N SER A 90 4.65 17.07 -9.42
CA SER A 90 5.73 17.90 -8.90
C SER A 90 6.69 18.32 -10.01
N ASP A 91 7.03 19.61 -10.06
CA ASP A 91 8.01 20.17 -11.02
C ASP A 91 9.38 19.48 -10.95
N LEU A 92 9.69 18.87 -9.80
CA LEU A 92 10.92 18.10 -9.59
C LEU A 92 11.01 16.86 -10.48
N LEU A 93 9.88 16.34 -10.97
CA LEU A 93 9.83 15.14 -11.81
C LEU A 93 9.97 15.44 -13.32
N PHE A 94 10.18 16.69 -13.70
CA PHE A 94 10.23 17.12 -15.11
C PHE A 94 11.30 16.38 -15.93
N SER A 95 12.45 16.04 -15.34
CA SER A 95 13.52 15.28 -16.01
C SER A 95 13.33 13.76 -16.01
N GLU A 96 12.41 13.25 -15.20
CA GLU A 96 12.19 11.81 -14.97
C GLU A 96 10.95 11.27 -15.70
N LEU A 97 10.06 12.16 -16.14
CA LEU A 97 8.85 11.84 -16.90
C LEU A 97 9.09 12.09 -18.39
N THR A 98 8.97 11.04 -19.23
CA THR A 98 9.06 11.17 -20.68
C THR A 98 7.71 11.60 -21.29
N LEU A 99 7.72 12.17 -22.50
CA LEU A 99 6.48 12.56 -23.23
C LEU A 99 5.47 11.40 -23.37
N GLU A 100 5.94 10.16 -23.51
CA GLU A 100 5.09 8.95 -23.52
C GLU A 100 4.38 8.68 -22.16
N THR A 101 4.98 9.11 -21.05
CA THR A 101 4.37 8.99 -19.71
C THR A 101 3.31 10.05 -19.45
N VAL A 102 3.39 11.22 -20.09
CA VAL A 102 2.41 12.31 -19.97
C VAL A 102 1.11 11.94 -20.70
N GLU A 103 1.19 11.43 -21.93
CA GLU A 103 0.02 11.04 -22.72
C GLU A 103 -0.70 9.80 -22.16
N SER A 104 0.02 8.98 -21.37
CA SER A 104 -0.51 7.83 -20.66
C SER A 104 -0.82 8.07 -19.17
N ALA A 105 -0.61 9.29 -18.66
CA ALA A 105 -0.72 9.63 -17.24
C ALA A 105 -2.09 9.29 -16.66
N ALA A 106 -3.17 9.65 -17.36
CA ALA A 106 -4.54 9.35 -16.94
C ALA A 106 -4.81 7.83 -16.87
N ARG A 107 -4.34 7.07 -17.87
CA ARG A 107 -4.48 5.60 -17.88
C ARG A 107 -3.67 4.93 -16.78
N ARG A 108 -2.55 5.54 -16.38
CA ARG A 108 -1.67 5.07 -15.29
C ARG A 108 -2.05 5.63 -13.91
N GLY A 109 -3.07 6.49 -13.85
CA GLY A 109 -3.53 7.12 -12.61
C GLY A 109 -2.48 8.04 -11.98
N LEU A 110 -1.67 8.73 -12.80
CA LEU A 110 -0.74 9.75 -12.35
C LEU A 110 -1.48 11.09 -12.30
N GLY A 111 -1.38 11.82 -11.20
CA GLY A 111 -2.12 13.06 -10.97
C GLY A 111 -1.58 13.85 -9.79
N GLU A 112 -2.36 14.82 -9.29
CA GLU A 112 -2.03 15.65 -8.13
C GLU A 112 -2.13 14.88 -6.80
N HIS A 113 -1.30 13.84 -6.68
CA HIS A 113 -1.17 13.01 -5.49
C HIS A 113 0.17 12.28 -5.52
N ALA A 114 0.61 11.77 -4.38
CA ALA A 114 1.85 11.01 -4.25
C ALA A 114 1.64 9.48 -4.21
N PHE A 115 0.47 8.99 -4.63
CA PHE A 115 0.13 7.59 -4.48
C PHE A 115 0.92 6.67 -5.40
N CYS A 116 1.33 5.50 -4.90
CA CYS A 116 2.15 4.54 -5.63
C CYS A 116 1.40 3.94 -6.82
N ARG A 117 2.12 3.73 -7.92
CA ARG A 117 1.56 3.27 -9.19
C ARG A 117 2.38 2.15 -9.80
N PHE A 118 1.79 1.48 -10.77
CA PHE A 118 2.42 0.37 -11.47
C PHE A 118 3.29 0.87 -12.63
N GLN A 119 4.43 0.22 -12.82
CA GLN A 119 5.21 0.30 -14.07
C GLN A 119 5.59 -1.11 -14.50
N THR A 120 5.42 -1.37 -15.78
CA THR A 120 5.84 -2.60 -16.45
C THR A 120 7.34 -2.82 -16.25
N GLY A 121 7.74 -4.03 -15.84
CA GLY A 121 9.14 -4.40 -15.59
C GLY A 121 9.62 -4.19 -14.16
N ILE A 122 8.76 -3.73 -13.23
CA ILE A 122 9.07 -3.64 -11.80
C ILE A 122 8.20 -4.65 -11.04
N VAL A 123 8.80 -5.37 -10.09
CA VAL A 123 8.13 -6.37 -9.23
C VAL A 123 7.27 -5.74 -8.12
N CYS A 124 6.98 -4.46 -8.22
CA CYS A 124 6.26 -3.72 -7.19
C CYS A 124 5.60 -2.46 -7.72
N LEU A 125 4.68 -1.93 -6.91
CA LEU A 125 4.22 -0.56 -7.06
C LEU A 125 5.28 0.39 -6.56
N TRP A 126 5.42 1.52 -7.24
CA TRP A 126 6.52 2.43 -7.03
C TRP A 126 6.05 3.88 -7.02
N CYS A 127 6.93 4.74 -6.50
CA CYS A 127 6.83 6.19 -6.57
C CYS A 127 8.23 6.80 -6.69
N PHE A 128 8.31 8.10 -6.94
CA PHE A 128 9.57 8.83 -6.81
C PHE A 128 9.76 9.34 -5.38
N SER A 129 11.00 9.34 -4.90
CA SER A 129 11.39 9.98 -3.64
C SER A 129 12.72 10.71 -3.81
N ILE A 130 12.93 11.73 -2.99
CA ILE A 130 14.22 12.42 -2.88
C ILE A 130 15.12 11.60 -1.95
N ILE A 131 16.34 11.34 -2.40
CA ILE A 131 17.46 10.88 -1.58
C ILE A 131 18.26 12.12 -1.21
N LEU A 132 18.46 12.38 0.09
CA LEU A 132 19.38 13.40 0.58
C LEU A 132 20.82 12.92 0.47
#